data_AF-A0A1H6U8D4-F1
#
_entry.id   AF-A0A1H6U8D4-F1
#
_cell.length_a   1.000
_cell.length_b   1.000
_cell.length_c   1.000
_cell.angle_alpha   90.00
_cell.angle_beta   90.00
_cell.angle_gamma   90.00
#
_symmetry.space_group_name_H-M   'P 1'
#
loop_
_entity.id
_entity.type
_entity.pdbx_description
1 polymer ?
#
loop_
_entity_poly.entity_id
_entity_poly.type
_entity_poly.pdbx_seq_one_letter_code
_entity_poly.pdbx_strand_id
1 'polypeptide(L)'
;MHALLFRKWKDNVKGRDWYDMEWYIRKGFPLNLKHFTLRAQDSGDWDQEHISEVEFRELLNAKIEMVNFERIKDDIRRFIPNASVLDIWSPQYFYDLVSKLKVDPWLSL
;
A
#
# COMPACT_ATOMS: atom_id res chain seq x y z
N MET A 1 -2.52 -2.70 -4.02
CA MET A 1 -2.52 -2.87 -2.55
C MET A 1 -2.32 -4.31 -2.09
N HIS A 2 -3.03 -5.32 -2.64
CA HIS A 2 -2.84 -6.74 -2.25
C HIS A 2 -1.36 -7.18 -2.23
N ALA A 3 -0.66 -7.00 -3.36
CA ALA A 3 0.77 -7.31 -3.46
C ALA A 3 1.65 -6.56 -2.45
N LEU A 4 1.33 -5.30 -2.14
CA LEU A 4 2.08 -4.49 -1.17
C LEU A 4 1.94 -5.09 0.24
N LEU A 5 0.73 -5.49 0.62
CA LEU A 5 0.45 -6.01 1.96
C LEU A 5 0.92 -7.45 2.12
N PHE A 6 0.50 -8.35 1.23
CA PHE A 6 0.54 -9.79 1.48
C PHE A 6 1.61 -10.57 0.71
N ARG A 7 2.33 -9.94 -0.22
CA ARG A 7 3.41 -10.66 -0.90
C ARG A 7 4.48 -11.06 0.12
N LYS A 8 4.69 -12.37 0.26
CA LYS A 8 5.69 -12.96 1.15
C LYS A 8 7.09 -12.67 0.60
N TRP A 9 7.75 -11.68 1.17
CA TRP A 9 9.18 -11.49 0.97
C TRP A 9 9.88 -11.79 2.27
N LYS A 10 10.81 -12.75 2.25
CA LYS A 10 11.62 -13.08 3.41
C LYS A 10 12.49 -11.89 3.82
N ASP A 11 13.14 -11.26 2.82
CA ASP A 11 14.08 -10.17 3.03
C ASP A 11 13.98 -9.03 2.00
N ASN A 12 13.17 -9.15 0.95
CA ASN A 12 13.13 -8.16 -0.14
C ASN A 12 11.96 -7.20 0.01
N VAL A 13 12.24 -5.91 -0.09
CA VAL A 13 11.20 -4.90 -0.25
C VAL A 13 11.02 -4.62 -1.74
N LYS A 14 9.79 -4.31 -2.16
CA LYS A 14 9.50 -3.97 -3.56
C LYS A 14 9.06 -2.52 -3.65
N GLY A 15 10.00 -1.62 -3.91
CA GLY A 15 9.77 -0.18 -3.97
C GLY A 15 8.78 0.25 -5.05
N ARG A 16 8.62 -0.55 -6.13
CA ARG A 16 7.59 -0.27 -7.14
C ARG A 16 6.18 -0.27 -6.56
N ASP A 17 5.87 -1.19 -5.66
CA ASP A 17 4.53 -1.29 -5.07
C ASP A 17 4.21 -0.03 -4.20
N TRP A 18 5.23 0.51 -3.52
CA TRP A 18 5.13 1.75 -2.74
C TRP A 18 4.98 2.98 -3.63
N TYR A 19 5.71 3.02 -4.74
CA TYR A 19 5.63 4.10 -5.73
C TYR A 19 4.25 4.16 -6.38
N ASP A 20 3.71 3.01 -6.77
CA ASP A 20 2.37 2.93 -7.35
C ASP A 20 1.30 3.32 -6.31
N MET A 21 1.42 2.84 -5.06
CA MET A 21 0.53 3.25 -3.97
C MET A 21 0.52 4.78 -3.78
N GLU A 22 1.69 5.40 -3.70
CA GLU A 22 1.79 6.85 -3.60
C GLU A 22 1.09 7.54 -4.77
N TRP A 23 1.37 7.09 -5.99
CA TRP A 23 0.80 7.68 -7.18
C TRP A 23 -0.73 7.63 -7.18
N TYR A 24 -1.32 6.48 -6.86
CA TYR A 24 -2.79 6.33 -6.81
C TYR A 24 -3.43 7.21 -5.75
N ILE A 25 -2.85 7.26 -4.53
CA ILE A 25 -3.38 8.07 -3.44
C ILE A 25 -3.27 9.56 -3.77
N ARG A 26 -2.12 10.03 -4.29
CA ARG A 26 -1.93 11.44 -4.67
C ARG A 26 -2.85 11.88 -5.80
N LYS A 27 -3.24 10.97 -6.68
CA LYS A 27 -4.25 11.22 -7.72
C LYS A 27 -5.68 11.15 -7.19
N GLY A 28 -5.87 10.77 -5.93
CA GLY A 28 -7.18 10.69 -5.29
C GLY A 28 -8.06 9.58 -5.87
N PHE A 29 -7.45 8.56 -6.49
CA PHE A 29 -8.19 7.38 -6.92
C PHE A 29 -8.68 6.62 -5.69
N PRO A 30 -9.99 6.32 -5.61
CA PRO A 30 -10.51 5.55 -4.50
C PRO A 30 -10.09 4.08 -4.61
N LEU A 31 -9.82 3.47 -3.47
CA LEU A 31 -9.56 2.04 -3.38
C LEU A 31 -10.88 1.28 -3.39
N ASN A 32 -11.00 0.34 -4.33
CA ASN A 32 -12.06 -0.64 -4.32
C ASN A 32 -11.76 -1.73 -3.27
N LEU A 33 -12.32 -1.58 -2.07
CA LEU A 33 -12.05 -2.48 -0.95
C LEU A 33 -12.60 -3.88 -1.21
N LYS A 34 -13.77 -3.99 -1.85
CA LYS A 34 -14.36 -5.29 -2.24
C LYS A 34 -13.44 -6.07 -3.16
N HIS A 35 -12.89 -5.42 -4.19
CA HIS A 35 -11.94 -6.08 -5.09
C HIS A 35 -10.65 -6.47 -4.36
N PHE A 36 -10.18 -5.62 -3.45
CA PHE A 36 -9.04 -5.98 -2.61
C PHE A 36 -9.31 -7.24 -1.77
N THR A 37 -10.48 -7.33 -1.11
CA THR A 37 -10.87 -8.51 -0.31
C THR A 37 -10.87 -9.78 -1.16
N LEU A 38 -11.48 -9.72 -2.35
CA LEU A 38 -11.51 -10.87 -3.27
C LEU A 38 -10.10 -11.36 -3.59
N ARG A 39 -9.16 -10.44 -3.88
CA ARG A 39 -7.77 -10.81 -4.14
C ARG A 39 -7.06 -11.41 -2.92
N ALA A 40 -7.36 -10.91 -1.73
CA ALA A 40 -6.78 -11.41 -0.48
C ALA A 40 -7.32 -12.81 -0.12
N GLN A 41 -8.61 -13.07 -0.38
CA GLN A 41 -9.22 -14.38 -0.24
C GLN A 41 -8.68 -15.38 -1.26
N ASP A 42 -8.59 -14.99 -2.54
CA ASP A 42 -8.05 -15.83 -3.62
C ASP A 42 -6.62 -16.33 -3.32
N SER A 43 -5.82 -15.53 -2.62
CA SER A 43 -4.47 -15.90 -2.21
C SER A 43 -4.37 -16.57 -0.84
N GLY A 44 -5.49 -16.69 -0.11
CA GLY A 44 -5.55 -17.24 1.25
C GLY A 44 -4.93 -16.34 2.33
N ASP A 45 -4.78 -15.05 2.06
CA ASP A 45 -4.22 -14.06 3.00
C ASP A 45 -5.31 -13.38 3.86
N TRP A 46 -6.59 -13.63 3.57
CA TRP A 46 -7.74 -13.14 4.33
C TRP A 46 -8.86 -14.19 4.31
N ASP A 47 -9.41 -14.53 5.47
CA ASP A 47 -10.39 -15.61 5.65
C ASP A 47 -11.82 -15.12 5.88
N GLN A 48 -12.00 -13.85 6.27
CA GLN A 48 -13.32 -13.26 6.46
C GLN A 48 -13.94 -12.82 5.13
N GLU A 49 -15.28 -12.76 5.09
CA GLU A 49 -16.04 -12.37 3.89
C GLU A 49 -15.71 -10.94 3.41
N HIS A 50 -15.42 -10.05 4.36
CA HIS A 50 -15.14 -8.64 4.13
C HIS A 50 -13.91 -8.21 4.93
N ILE A 51 -13.27 -7.13 4.49
CA ILE A 51 -12.31 -6.38 5.30
C ILE A 51 -12.90 -4.97 5.48
N SER A 52 -12.92 -4.47 6.69
CA SER A 52 -13.33 -3.10 6.95
C SER A 52 -12.25 -2.11 6.52
N GLU A 53 -12.64 -0.85 6.29
CA GLU A 53 -11.65 0.20 6.02
C GLU A 53 -10.66 0.38 7.19
N VAL A 54 -11.13 0.19 8.43
CA VAL A 54 -10.28 0.28 9.63
C VAL A 54 -9.20 -0.80 9.60
N GLU A 55 -9.59 -2.07 9.44
CA GLU A 55 -8.63 -3.19 9.37
C GLU A 55 -7.67 -3.02 8.19
N PHE A 56 -8.15 -2.55 7.04
CA PHE A 56 -7.29 -2.30 5.89
C PHE A 56 -6.24 -1.22 6.17
N ARG A 57 -6.61 -0.14 6.87
CA ARG A 57 -5.69 0.92 7.28
C ARG A 57 -4.71 0.42 8.34
N GLU A 58 -5.15 -0.42 9.28
CA GLU A 58 -4.28 -1.06 10.26
C GLU A 58 -3.22 -1.95 9.59
N LEU A 59 -3.60 -2.73 8.57
CA LEU A 59 -2.66 -3.52 7.77
C LEU A 59 -1.60 -2.64 7.08
N LEU A 60 -2.01 -1.49 6.52
CA LEU A 60 -1.08 -0.54 5.90
C LEU A 60 -0.13 0.07 6.94
N ASN A 61 -0.63 0.48 8.10
CA ASN A 61 0.18 1.04 9.17
C ASN A 61 1.19 0.02 9.70
N ALA A 62 0.75 -1.20 9.98
CA ALA A 62 1.65 -2.29 10.37
C ALA A 62 2.70 -2.58 9.29
N LYS A 63 2.34 -2.49 8.00
CA LYS A 63 3.29 -2.64 6.91
C LYS A 63 4.32 -1.51 6.88
N ILE A 64 3.92 -0.26 7.12
CA ILE A 64 4.81 0.90 7.21
C ILE A 64 5.82 0.73 8.35
N GLU A 65 5.40 0.21 9.50
CA GLU A 65 6.26 -0.04 10.67
C GLU A 65 7.29 -1.14 10.42
N MET A 66 6.92 -2.17 9.68
CA MET A 66 7.75 -3.34 9.45
C MET A 66 8.87 -3.12 8.43
N VAL A 67 8.71 -2.19 7.48
CA VAL A 67 9.64 -2.05 6.35
C VAL A 67 10.79 -1.08 6.63
N ASN A 68 11.94 -1.33 5.99
CA ASN A 68 13.04 -0.38 5.94
C ASN A 68 12.91 0.50 4.67
N PHE A 69 12.57 1.78 4.87
CA PHE A 69 12.39 2.73 3.76
C PHE A 69 13.65 2.99 2.94
N GLU A 70 14.85 2.91 3.52
CA GLU A 70 16.08 3.06 2.74
C GLU A 70 16.23 1.92 1.74
N ARG A 71 15.90 0.68 2.14
CA ARG A 71 15.88 -0.47 1.20
C ARG A 71 14.82 -0.31 0.12
N ILE A 72 13.67 0.28 0.44
CA ILE A 72 12.59 0.54 -0.53
C ILE A 72 13.07 1.56 -1.57
N LYS A 73 13.68 2.66 -1.11
CA LYS A 73 14.26 3.69 -1.98
C LYS A 73 15.31 3.08 -2.90
N ASP A 74 16.22 2.26 -2.37
CA ASP A 74 17.27 1.62 -3.15
C ASP A 74 16.73 0.64 -4.20
N ASP A 75 15.65 -0.09 -3.91
CA ASP A 75 14.99 -0.96 -4.88
C ASP A 75 14.42 -0.16 -6.06
N ILE A 76 13.76 0.98 -5.82
CA ILE A 76 13.04 1.71 -6.89
C ILE A 76 13.88 2.79 -7.59
N ARG A 77 14.92 3.35 -6.96
CA ARG A 77 15.63 4.55 -7.47
C ARG A 77 16.16 4.41 -8.89
N ARG A 78 16.54 3.19 -9.30
CA ARG A 78 17.11 2.91 -10.63
C ARG A 78 16.06 2.82 -11.74
N PHE A 79 14.79 2.76 -11.38
CA PHE A 79 13.67 2.58 -12.32
C PHE A 79 12.84 3.86 -12.51
N ILE A 80 13.21 4.97 -11.87
CA ILE A 80 12.52 6.25 -11.99
C ILE A 80 13.46 7.34 -12.53
N PRO A 81 12.97 8.25 -13.41
CA PRO A 81 13.84 9.26 -14.03
C PRO A 81 14.44 10.27 -13.05
N ASN A 82 13.70 10.65 -12.02
CA ASN A 82 14.15 11.59 -10.99
C ASN A 82 14.05 10.93 -9.62
N ALA A 83 15.19 10.50 -9.07
CA ALA A 83 15.24 9.84 -7.77
C ALA A 83 14.96 10.78 -6.57
N SER A 84 15.11 12.10 -6.73
CA SER A 84 14.88 13.07 -5.63
C SER A 84 13.43 13.07 -5.12
N VAL A 85 12.48 12.57 -5.91
CA VAL A 85 11.09 12.42 -5.46
C VAL A 85 10.97 11.46 -4.27
N LEU A 86 11.97 10.59 -4.07
CA LEU A 86 12.04 9.66 -2.96
C LEU A 86 12.60 10.28 -1.68
N ASP A 87 13.17 11.48 -1.72
CA ASP A 87 13.84 12.09 -0.57
C ASP A 87 12.89 12.31 0.62
N ILE A 88 11.60 12.56 0.31
CA ILE A 88 10.54 12.72 1.31
C ILE A 88 10.03 11.39 1.89
N TRP A 89 10.38 10.24 1.27
CA TRP A 89 9.86 8.95 1.71
C TRP A 89 10.40 8.60 3.10
N SER A 90 9.47 8.48 4.03
CA SER A 90 9.69 8.17 5.43
C SER A 90 8.43 7.50 5.99
N PRO A 91 8.51 6.79 7.14
CA PRO A 91 7.32 6.25 7.79
C PRO A 91 6.23 7.32 8.00
N GLN A 92 6.59 8.49 8.52
CA GLN A 92 5.66 9.60 8.73
C GLN A 92 4.98 10.07 7.43
N TYR A 93 5.74 10.22 6.36
CA TYR A 93 5.18 10.57 5.05
C TYR A 93 4.11 9.58 4.60
N PHE A 94 4.37 8.28 4.78
CA PHE A 94 3.43 7.25 4.37
C PHE A 94 2.21 7.12 5.31
N TYR A 95 2.34 7.38 6.60
CA TYR A 95 1.18 7.53 7.48
C TYR A 95 0.27 8.68 7.04
N ASP A 96 0.86 9.84 6.76
CA ASP A 96 0.12 11.02 6.28
C ASP A 96 -0.53 10.74 4.92
N LEU A 97 0.14 9.97 4.06
CA LEU A 97 -0.38 9.56 2.76
C LEU A 97 -1.55 8.59 2.91
N VAL A 98 -1.43 7.57 3.76
CA VAL A 98 -2.52 6.62 4.07
C VAL A 98 -3.73 7.37 4.63
N SER A 99 -3.55 8.40 5.46
CA SER A 99 -4.66 9.23 5.96
C SER A 99 -5.47 9.91 4.84
N LYS A 100 -4.87 10.14 3.67
CA LYS A 100 -5.49 10.75 2.48
C LYS A 100 -6.06 9.71 1.50
N LEU A 101 -5.84 8.41 1.74
CA LEU A 101 -6.43 7.35 0.93
C LEU A 101 -7.96 7.50 0.96
N LYS A 102 -8.56 7.54 -0.23
CA LYS A 102 -10.01 7.41 -0.37
C LYS A 102 -10.34 5.93 -0.53
N VAL A 103 -11.39 5.48 0.13
CA VAL A 103 -11.98 4.16 -0.11
C VAL A 103 -13.29 4.39 -0.86
N ASP A 104 -13.59 3.53 -1.84
CA ASP A 104 -14.82 3.64 -2.62
C ASP A 104 -16.03 3.72 -1.67
N PRO A 105 -16.83 4.80 -1.72
CA PRO A 105 -17.98 4.97 -0.83
C PRO A 105 -19.18 4.10 -1.23
N TRP A 106 -19.09 3.37 -2.33
CA TRP A 106 -20.21 2.66 -2.93
C TRP A 106 -20.43 1.28 -2.30
N LEU A 107 -20.89 1.31 -1.04
CA LEU A 107 -21.86 0.34 -0.54
C LEU A 107 -23.22 1.06 -0.51
N SER A 108 -23.86 1.15 -1.65
CA SER A 108 -25.29 1.42 -1.72
C SER A 108 -25.84 0.74 -2.97
N LEU A 109 -26.57 -0.36 -2.69
CA LEU A 109 -27.36 -1.23 -3.58
C LEU A 109 -26.60 -2.39 -4.23
#